data_AF-A0A933GLR9-F1
#
_entry.id   AF-A0A933GLR9-F1
#
_cell.length_a   1.000
_cell.length_b   1.000
_cell.length_c   1.000
_cell.angle_alpha   90.00
_cell.angle_beta   90.00
_cell.angle_gamma   90.00
#
_symmetry.space_group_name_H-M   'P 1'
#
loop_
_entity.id
_entity.type
_entity.pdbx_description
1 polymer ?
#
loop_
_entity_poly.entity_id
_entity_poly.type
_entity_poly.pdbx_seq_one_letter_code
_entity_poly.pdbx_strand_id
1 'polypeptide(L)'
;MTTTEAAKITTSASKKSLGTAREAWQFIKEDYAQGHQHKKEGKPVAWSCALVEKDIFYSMGVHPYYPEQFAALSAVRRKTPESEKEAVRFARIAEQGGYSADLCGYQRVATGYVMTDDLSDAPLGGMPKPDFVVSTSSVCDCRMKWFEDMAQRLNVPLFTIDRPERNISTITAVPAEHEVAYYMSQVEDLVAFISDVTGVKYDPDRLNETLEWSYKTNDLRQEILELRKAVPSPMGCADGFGTMYPGMYCSGTKKAYEFYKRLR
;
A
#
# COMPACT_ATOMS: atom_id res chain seq x y z
N MET A 1 -10.39 -36.27 -28.72
CA MET A 1 -11.06 -35.05 -28.20
C MET A 1 -10.12 -33.88 -28.45
N THR A 2 -10.33 -33.15 -29.55
CA THR A 2 -9.58 -31.93 -29.88
C THR A 2 -10.09 -30.81 -28.99
N THR A 3 -9.31 -30.44 -27.98
CA THR A 3 -9.54 -29.22 -27.19
C THR A 3 -9.34 -28.02 -28.10
N THR A 4 -10.44 -27.42 -28.54
CA THR A 4 -10.44 -26.13 -29.22
C THR A 4 -9.85 -25.11 -28.25
N GLU A 5 -8.66 -24.62 -28.54
CA GLU A 5 -7.99 -23.57 -27.79
C GLU A 5 -8.90 -22.32 -27.85
N ALA A 6 -9.53 -21.99 -26.72
CA ALA A 6 -10.46 -20.86 -26.67
C ALA A 6 -9.71 -19.59 -27.06
N ALA A 7 -10.16 -18.91 -28.12
CA ALA A 7 -9.57 -17.67 -28.58
C ALA A 7 -9.45 -16.69 -27.41
N LYS A 8 -8.22 -16.27 -27.10
CA LYS A 8 -7.92 -15.40 -25.96
C LYS A 8 -8.60 -14.06 -26.19
N ILE A 9 -9.71 -13.80 -25.50
CA ILE A 9 -10.46 -12.54 -25.62
C ILE A 9 -9.54 -11.40 -25.16
N THR A 10 -9.14 -10.54 -26.10
CA THR A 10 -8.34 -9.35 -25.82
C THR A 10 -9.27 -8.16 -25.60
N THR A 11 -9.35 -7.65 -24.37
CA THR A 11 -9.99 -6.37 -24.08
C THR A 11 -9.03 -5.22 -24.34
N SER A 12 -9.54 -4.07 -24.78
CA SER A 12 -8.73 -2.87 -24.95
C SER A 12 -8.26 -2.33 -23.59
N ALA A 13 -7.06 -1.73 -23.57
CA ALA A 13 -6.55 -1.12 -22.35
C ALA A 13 -7.45 0.06 -21.91
N SER A 14 -7.62 0.22 -20.60
CA SER A 14 -8.34 1.37 -20.04
C SER A 14 -7.64 2.68 -20.45
N LYS A 15 -8.40 3.62 -21.02
CA LYS A 15 -7.88 4.92 -21.42
C LYS A 15 -7.92 5.88 -20.25
N LYS A 16 -6.77 6.50 -19.95
CA LYS A 16 -6.69 7.64 -19.03
C LYS A 16 -7.04 8.92 -19.78
N SER A 17 -7.98 9.71 -19.28
CA SER A 17 -8.42 10.96 -19.93
C SER A 17 -7.60 12.17 -19.45
N LEU A 18 -7.35 12.26 -18.15
CA LEU A 18 -6.65 13.40 -17.53
C LEU A 18 -5.13 13.30 -17.72
N GLY A 19 -4.48 14.45 -17.95
CA GLY A 19 -3.01 14.56 -18.06
C GLY A 19 -2.31 14.04 -16.81
N THR A 20 -2.68 14.59 -15.65
CA THR A 20 -2.14 14.23 -14.33
C THR A 20 -2.32 12.73 -14.00
N ALA A 21 -3.40 12.10 -14.46
CA ALA A 21 -3.60 10.66 -14.26
C ALA A 21 -2.57 9.80 -15.01
N ARG A 22 -2.07 10.25 -16.17
CA ARG A 22 -1.02 9.56 -16.92
C ARG A 22 0.32 9.62 -16.18
N GLU A 23 0.56 10.69 -15.43
CA GLU A 23 1.78 10.91 -14.65
C GLU A 23 1.85 10.09 -13.36
N ALA A 24 0.74 9.52 -12.89
CA ALA A 24 0.74 8.70 -11.68
C ALA A 24 1.72 7.51 -11.75
N TRP A 25 1.99 6.98 -12.95
CA TRP A 25 3.02 5.95 -13.13
C TRP A 25 4.42 6.47 -12.84
N GLN A 26 4.71 7.70 -13.25
CA GLN A 26 5.99 8.35 -12.98
C GLN A 26 6.15 8.58 -11.47
N PHE A 27 5.09 9.04 -10.79
CA PHE A 27 5.08 9.19 -9.33
C PHE A 27 5.44 7.88 -8.61
N ILE A 28 4.81 6.76 -9.00
CA ILE A 28 5.08 5.45 -8.37
C ILE A 28 6.53 5.01 -8.58
N LYS A 29 7.08 5.19 -9.80
CA LYS A 29 8.49 4.88 -10.09
C LYS A 29 9.44 5.69 -9.22
N GLU A 30 9.18 6.98 -9.08
CA GLU A 30 10.00 7.89 -8.28
C GLU A 30 9.93 7.55 -6.79
N ASP A 31 8.75 7.22 -6.28
CA ASP A 31 8.56 6.81 -4.90
C ASP A 31 9.29 5.49 -4.58
N TYR A 32 9.16 4.47 -5.45
CA TYR A 32 9.92 3.23 -5.31
C TYR A 32 11.44 3.48 -5.36
N ALA A 33 11.91 4.30 -6.30
CA ALA A 33 13.33 4.65 -6.40
C ALA A 33 13.84 5.39 -5.16
N GLN A 34 13.02 6.29 -4.58
CA GLN A 34 13.32 6.97 -3.32
C GLN A 34 13.45 5.97 -2.18
N GLY A 35 12.55 5.00 -2.05
CA GLY A 35 12.64 3.98 -1.00
C GLY A 35 13.86 3.06 -1.16
N HIS A 36 14.22 2.70 -2.40
CA HIS A 36 15.45 1.94 -2.69
C HIS A 36 16.69 2.74 -2.28
N GLN A 37 16.73 4.03 -2.60
CA GLN A 37 17.81 4.92 -2.20
C GLN A 37 17.87 5.10 -0.67
N HIS A 38 16.71 5.27 -0.03
CA HIS A 38 16.57 5.39 1.42
C HIS A 38 17.19 4.17 2.14
N LYS A 39 16.90 2.95 1.65
CA LYS A 39 17.51 1.73 2.19
C LYS A 39 19.01 1.67 1.97
N LYS A 40 19.50 2.07 0.79
CA LYS A 40 20.95 2.12 0.48
C LYS A 40 21.72 3.09 1.37
N GLU A 41 21.08 4.17 1.80
CA GLU A 41 21.63 5.15 2.75
C GLU A 41 21.60 4.65 4.21
N GLY A 42 21.16 3.41 4.46
CA GLY A 42 21.05 2.84 5.80
C GLY A 42 19.87 3.35 6.62
N LYS A 43 18.91 4.04 5.98
CA LYS A 43 17.70 4.53 6.66
C LYS A 43 16.60 3.44 6.67
N PRO A 44 15.74 3.43 7.70
CA PRO A 44 14.77 2.36 7.89
C PRO A 44 13.67 2.35 6.82
N VAL A 45 13.27 1.14 6.43
CA VAL A 45 12.16 0.85 5.53
C VAL A 45 11.18 -0.08 6.22
N ALA A 46 9.89 0.21 6.12
CA ALA A 46 8.83 -0.64 6.67
C ALA A 46 7.99 -1.27 5.55
N TRP A 47 7.47 -2.47 5.80
CA TRP A 47 6.34 -2.98 5.03
C TRP A 47 5.07 -2.85 5.86
N SER A 48 4.07 -2.15 5.34
CA SER A 48 2.80 -1.90 6.05
C SER A 48 1.61 -2.29 5.19
N CYS A 49 0.53 -2.73 5.81
CA CYS A 49 -0.76 -2.80 5.11
C CYS A 49 -1.37 -1.40 4.94
N ALA A 50 -2.33 -1.27 4.02
CA ALA A 50 -3.17 -0.09 3.92
C ALA A 50 -3.98 0.13 5.21
N LEU A 51 -4.31 1.39 5.46
CA LEU A 51 -5.09 1.90 6.61
C LEU A 51 -4.39 1.91 7.97
N VAL A 52 -3.13 1.50 8.06
CA VAL A 52 -2.26 1.91 9.17
C VAL A 52 -1.92 3.40 9.03
N GLU A 53 -1.68 4.09 10.15
CA GLU A 53 -1.31 5.49 10.29
C GLU A 53 0.06 5.79 9.64
N LYS A 54 0.11 5.77 8.31
CA LYS A 54 1.32 5.96 7.50
C LYS A 54 2.07 7.27 7.77
N ASP A 55 1.36 8.28 8.26
CA ASP A 55 1.92 9.57 8.65
C ASP A 55 2.97 9.42 9.76
N ILE A 56 2.82 8.42 10.62
CA ILE A 56 3.83 8.07 11.63
C ILE A 56 5.15 7.66 10.95
N PHE A 57 5.10 6.81 9.92
CA PHE A 57 6.32 6.37 9.20
C PHE A 57 7.08 7.56 8.62
N TYR A 58 6.39 8.45 7.90
CA TYR A 58 7.04 9.62 7.30
C TYR A 58 7.59 10.58 8.36
N SER A 59 6.86 10.81 9.46
CA SER A 59 7.31 11.66 10.56
C SER A 59 8.57 11.12 11.25
N MET A 60 8.70 9.80 11.32
CA MET A 60 9.86 9.10 11.91
C MET A 60 10.94 8.78 10.86
N GLY A 61 10.86 9.34 9.65
CA GLY A 61 11.88 9.14 8.60
C GLY A 61 11.99 7.70 8.11
N VAL A 62 10.91 6.91 8.23
CA VAL A 62 10.78 5.55 7.69
C VAL A 62 10.12 5.62 6.32
N HIS A 63 10.65 4.93 5.33
CA HIS A 63 9.98 4.82 4.03
C HIS A 63 9.06 3.58 4.02
N PRO A 64 7.74 3.74 3.85
CA PRO A 64 6.82 2.60 3.83
C PRO A 64 6.63 2.02 2.42
N TYR A 65 6.70 0.70 2.31
CA TYR A 65 6.19 -0.06 1.16
C TYR A 65 4.92 -0.81 1.57
N TYR A 66 4.05 -1.07 0.59
CA TYR A 66 2.75 -1.68 0.86
C TYR A 66 2.56 -2.95 0.03
N PRO A 67 2.60 -4.15 0.64
CA PRO A 67 2.42 -5.42 -0.07
C PRO A 67 1.14 -5.51 -0.92
N GLU A 68 0.04 -4.88 -0.48
CA GLU A 68 -1.22 -4.80 -1.24
C GLU A 68 -1.06 -3.99 -2.53
N GLN A 69 -0.34 -2.86 -2.45
CA GLN A 69 -0.04 -2.04 -3.60
C GLN A 69 0.94 -2.74 -4.55
N PHE A 70 1.96 -3.39 -4.00
CA PHE A 70 2.92 -4.15 -4.79
C PHE A 70 2.22 -5.28 -5.56
N ALA A 71 1.25 -5.94 -4.93
CA ALA A 71 0.47 -6.96 -5.59
C ALA A 71 -0.46 -6.37 -6.68
N ALA A 72 -1.08 -5.21 -6.45
CA ALA A 72 -1.84 -4.49 -7.48
C ALA A 72 -0.95 -4.06 -8.66
N LEU A 73 0.28 -3.61 -8.38
CA LEU A 73 1.29 -3.32 -9.40
C LEU A 73 1.63 -4.57 -10.19
N SER A 74 1.92 -5.68 -9.51
CA SER A 74 2.24 -6.97 -10.14
C SER A 74 1.08 -7.51 -10.99
N ALA A 75 -0.17 -7.14 -10.69
CA ALA A 75 -1.35 -7.52 -11.48
C ALA A 75 -1.46 -6.81 -12.84
N VAL A 76 -0.70 -5.72 -13.05
CA VAL A 76 -0.67 -4.97 -14.30
C VAL A 76 0.69 -4.98 -14.99
N ARG A 77 1.73 -5.45 -14.31
CA ARG A 77 3.10 -5.53 -14.84
C ARG A 77 3.43 -6.93 -15.35
N ARG A 78 4.31 -6.96 -16.35
CA ARG A 78 4.93 -8.15 -16.92
C ARG A 78 6.45 -7.90 -16.96
N LYS A 79 7.25 -8.97 -16.89
CA LYS A 79 8.71 -8.90 -17.04
C LYS A 79 9.09 -8.53 -18.47
N THR A 80 8.44 -9.16 -19.45
CA THR A 80 8.48 -8.77 -20.87
C THR A 80 7.06 -8.66 -21.42
N PRO A 81 6.82 -8.03 -22.58
CA PRO A 81 5.48 -7.96 -23.16
C PRO A 81 4.82 -9.34 -23.36
N GLU A 82 5.61 -10.38 -23.61
CA GLU A 82 5.18 -11.76 -23.86
C GLU A 82 5.05 -12.60 -22.59
N SER A 83 5.72 -12.22 -21.50
CA SER A 83 5.66 -12.95 -20.24
C SER A 83 4.26 -12.85 -19.63
N GLU A 84 3.91 -13.79 -18.75
CA GLU A 84 2.71 -13.63 -17.92
C GLU A 84 2.79 -12.39 -17.00
N LYS A 85 1.66 -12.03 -16.41
CA LYS A 85 1.63 -10.98 -15.39
C LYS A 85 2.38 -11.46 -14.16
N GLU A 86 3.14 -10.56 -13.54
CA GLU A 86 3.94 -10.89 -12.35
C GLU A 86 3.09 -11.42 -11.20
N ALA A 87 1.86 -10.92 -11.05
CA ALA A 87 0.92 -11.46 -10.06
C ALA A 87 0.59 -12.95 -10.29
N VAL A 88 0.52 -13.41 -11.54
CA VAL A 88 0.25 -14.83 -11.85
C VAL A 88 1.46 -15.68 -11.47
N ARG A 89 2.66 -15.21 -11.80
CA ARG A 89 3.92 -15.86 -11.42
C ARG A 89 4.03 -16.00 -9.90
N PHE A 90 3.90 -14.90 -9.16
CA PHE A 90 4.02 -14.93 -7.70
C PHE A 90 2.91 -15.74 -7.03
N ALA A 91 1.65 -15.59 -7.45
CA ALA A 91 0.56 -16.39 -6.88
C ALA A 91 0.79 -17.89 -7.05
N ARG A 92 1.30 -18.33 -8.22
CA ARG A 92 1.66 -19.74 -8.46
C ARG A 92 2.77 -20.22 -7.54
N ILE A 93 3.77 -19.38 -7.24
CA ILE A 93 4.85 -19.72 -6.30
C ILE A 93 4.27 -19.97 -4.90
N ALA A 94 3.36 -19.10 -4.43
CA ALA A 94 2.68 -19.31 -3.16
C ALA A 94 1.85 -20.61 -3.16
N GLU A 95 1.10 -20.87 -4.23
CA GLU A 95 0.28 -22.08 -4.35
C GLU A 95 1.14 -23.36 -4.34
N GLN A 96 2.27 -23.37 -5.05
CA GLN A 96 3.25 -24.45 -5.00
C GLN A 96 3.92 -24.59 -3.63
N GLY A 97 3.98 -23.49 -2.87
CA GLY A 97 4.41 -23.43 -1.49
C GLY A 97 3.40 -23.94 -0.46
N GLY A 98 2.21 -24.39 -0.90
CA GLY A 98 1.18 -24.97 -0.04
C GLY A 98 0.04 -24.01 0.36
N TYR A 99 0.01 -22.78 -0.17
CA TYR A 99 -1.08 -21.84 0.09
C TYR A 99 -2.30 -22.15 -0.78
N SER A 100 -3.50 -22.13 -0.20
CA SER A 100 -4.73 -22.35 -0.96
C SER A 100 -4.96 -21.24 -1.99
N ALA A 101 -5.41 -21.62 -3.19
CA ALA A 101 -5.82 -20.68 -4.23
C ALA A 101 -7.05 -19.83 -3.85
N ASP A 102 -7.79 -20.24 -2.82
CA ASP A 102 -8.94 -19.51 -2.27
C ASP A 102 -8.52 -18.28 -1.44
N LEU A 103 -7.23 -18.19 -1.07
CA LEU A 103 -6.72 -17.04 -0.35
C LEU A 103 -6.70 -15.78 -1.22
N CYS A 104 -6.71 -14.63 -0.55
CA CYS A 104 -6.69 -13.32 -1.17
C CYS A 104 -5.57 -13.22 -2.22
N GLY A 105 -5.89 -12.72 -3.42
CA GLY A 105 -4.90 -12.55 -4.48
C GLY A 105 -3.73 -11.65 -4.08
N TYR A 106 -3.96 -10.61 -3.27
CA TYR A 106 -2.86 -9.78 -2.74
C TYR A 106 -1.94 -10.57 -1.82
N GLN A 107 -2.52 -11.39 -0.94
CA GLN A 107 -1.76 -12.25 -0.03
C GLN A 107 -0.90 -13.25 -0.80
N ARG A 108 -1.48 -13.98 -1.76
CA ARG A 108 -0.75 -14.97 -2.56
C ARG A 108 0.39 -14.33 -3.35
N VAL A 109 0.15 -13.17 -3.95
CA VAL A 109 1.19 -12.45 -4.71
C VAL A 109 2.34 -12.01 -3.80
N ALA A 110 2.05 -11.37 -2.66
CA ALA A 110 3.12 -10.90 -1.79
C ALA A 110 3.86 -12.05 -1.09
N THR A 111 3.15 -13.11 -0.70
CA THR A 111 3.75 -14.30 -0.10
C THR A 111 4.65 -15.02 -1.10
N GLY A 112 4.15 -15.24 -2.32
CA GLY A 112 4.94 -15.85 -3.39
C GLY A 112 6.13 -14.99 -3.82
N TYR A 113 6.03 -13.67 -3.70
CA TYR A 113 7.15 -12.75 -3.84
C TYR A 113 8.19 -12.90 -2.71
N VAL A 114 7.78 -12.99 -1.45
CA VAL A 114 8.71 -13.24 -0.32
C VAL A 114 9.35 -14.63 -0.40
N MET A 115 8.68 -15.59 -1.04
CA MET A 115 9.19 -16.93 -1.27
C MET A 115 10.20 -17.01 -2.42
N THR A 116 10.50 -15.90 -3.12
CA THR A 116 11.61 -15.89 -4.09
C THR A 116 12.94 -15.74 -3.37
N ASP A 117 14.00 -16.32 -3.94
CA ASP A 117 15.37 -16.14 -3.44
C ASP A 117 15.93 -14.74 -3.74
N ASP A 118 15.26 -13.97 -4.61
CA ASP A 118 15.65 -12.62 -5.02
C ASP A 118 14.45 -11.67 -5.01
N LEU A 119 14.43 -10.75 -4.04
CA LEU A 119 13.42 -9.69 -3.92
C LEU A 119 13.54 -8.63 -5.03
N SER A 120 14.67 -8.55 -5.73
CA SER A 120 14.85 -7.59 -6.83
C SER A 120 14.25 -8.05 -8.15
N ASP A 121 13.97 -9.35 -8.32
CA ASP A 121 13.29 -9.91 -9.49
C ASP A 121 11.77 -9.67 -9.42
N ALA A 122 11.41 -8.40 -9.49
CA ALA A 122 10.04 -7.92 -9.41
C ALA A 122 9.90 -6.55 -10.11
N PRO A 123 8.67 -6.10 -10.43
CA PRO A 123 8.45 -4.75 -10.96
C PRO A 123 9.13 -3.68 -10.11
N LEU A 124 9.78 -2.71 -10.76
CA LEU A 124 10.48 -1.60 -10.11
C LEU A 124 11.64 -2.01 -9.18
N GLY A 125 12.20 -3.21 -9.38
CA GLY A 125 13.24 -3.76 -8.50
C GLY A 125 12.70 -4.28 -7.17
N GLY A 126 11.39 -4.51 -7.11
CA GLY A 126 10.72 -5.01 -5.91
C GLY A 126 10.65 -4.00 -4.76
N MET A 127 10.31 -4.55 -3.60
CA MET A 127 10.38 -3.88 -2.31
C MET A 127 11.65 -4.35 -1.58
N PRO A 128 12.56 -3.46 -1.15
CA PRO A 128 13.70 -3.84 -0.32
C PRO A 128 13.24 -4.61 0.92
N LYS A 129 14.09 -5.52 1.41
CA LYS A 129 13.85 -6.20 2.68
C LYS A 129 13.60 -5.15 3.78
N PRO A 130 12.45 -5.21 4.49
CA PRO A 130 12.11 -4.21 5.49
C PRO A 130 12.96 -4.39 6.75
N ASP A 131 13.05 -3.35 7.56
CA ASP A 131 13.58 -3.40 8.92
C ASP A 131 12.52 -3.89 9.90
N PHE A 132 11.24 -3.69 9.60
CA PHE A 132 10.10 -4.22 10.33
C PHE A 132 8.84 -4.24 9.47
N VAL A 133 7.84 -5.00 9.91
CA VAL A 133 6.54 -5.10 9.26
C VAL A 133 5.46 -4.59 10.23
N VAL A 134 4.47 -3.85 9.71
CA VAL A 134 3.30 -3.41 10.47
C VAL A 134 2.01 -3.92 9.83
N SER A 135 1.18 -4.57 10.62
CA SER A 135 -0.16 -5.04 10.25
C SER A 135 -1.23 -4.34 11.08
N THR A 136 -2.50 -4.54 10.74
CA THR A 136 -3.65 -4.12 11.56
C THR A 136 -4.71 -5.21 11.59
N SER A 137 -5.47 -5.29 12.69
CA SER A 137 -6.68 -6.14 12.80
C SER A 137 -7.87 -5.61 11.98
N SER A 138 -7.76 -4.41 11.41
CA SER A 138 -8.80 -3.85 10.53
C SER A 138 -8.82 -4.46 9.13
N VAL A 139 -9.99 -4.36 8.47
CA VAL A 139 -10.29 -4.75 7.07
C VAL A 139 -10.49 -6.24 6.86
N CYS A 140 -9.55 -7.09 7.27
CA CYS A 140 -9.71 -8.55 7.15
C CYS A 140 -8.73 -9.33 8.04
N ASP A 141 -9.19 -10.47 8.58
CA ASP A 141 -8.40 -11.34 9.44
C ASP A 141 -7.21 -11.98 8.73
N CYS A 142 -7.34 -12.24 7.42
CA CYS A 142 -6.29 -12.83 6.59
C CYS A 142 -4.99 -12.02 6.66
N ARG A 143 -5.09 -10.70 6.84
CA ARG A 143 -3.96 -9.79 6.93
C ARG A 143 -3.04 -10.08 8.11
N MET A 144 -3.58 -10.46 9.26
CA MET A 144 -2.78 -10.76 10.46
C MET A 144 -1.83 -11.93 10.19
N LYS A 145 -2.37 -13.07 9.72
CA LYS A 145 -1.56 -14.25 9.42
C LYS A 145 -0.63 -14.06 8.23
N TRP A 146 -1.07 -13.31 7.22
CA TRP A 146 -0.24 -12.97 6.06
C TRP A 146 1.01 -12.18 6.46
N PHE A 147 0.85 -11.14 7.27
CA PHE A 147 1.97 -10.29 7.70
C PHE A 147 2.88 -11.02 8.71
N GLU A 148 2.31 -11.87 9.56
CA GLU A 148 3.07 -12.76 10.44
C GLU A 148 3.96 -13.74 9.66
N ASP A 149 3.42 -14.39 8.64
CA ASP A 149 4.17 -15.29 7.77
C ASP A 149 5.31 -14.57 7.02
N MET A 150 5.03 -13.38 6.46
CA MET A 150 6.07 -12.58 5.81
C MET A 150 7.17 -12.16 6.79
N ALA A 151 6.81 -11.73 8.00
CA ALA A 151 7.78 -11.33 9.02
C ALA A 151 8.68 -12.49 9.45
N GLN A 152 8.12 -13.70 9.63
CA GLN A 152 8.89 -14.91 9.94
C GLN A 152 9.87 -15.28 8.81
N ARG A 153 9.41 -15.29 7.56
CA ARG A 153 10.25 -15.62 6.39
C ARG A 153 11.37 -14.63 6.17
N LEU A 154 11.09 -13.34 6.37
CA LEU A 154 12.08 -12.28 6.26
C LEU A 154 12.96 -12.16 7.50
N ASN A 155 12.60 -12.81 8.61
CA ASN A 155 13.25 -12.71 9.91
C ASN A 155 13.38 -11.24 10.36
N VAL A 156 12.24 -10.57 10.49
CA VAL A 156 12.12 -9.15 10.88
C VAL A 156 11.04 -8.98 11.95
N PRO A 157 11.13 -7.95 12.82
CA PRO A 157 10.09 -7.63 13.79
C PRO A 157 8.73 -7.35 13.14
N LEU A 158 7.65 -7.75 13.81
CA LEU A 158 6.27 -7.47 13.45
C LEU A 158 5.59 -6.69 14.56
N PHE A 159 4.84 -5.66 14.19
CA PHE A 159 3.86 -5.00 15.06
C PHE A 159 2.47 -5.11 14.43
N THR A 160 1.46 -5.44 15.22
CA THR A 160 0.06 -5.44 14.77
C THR A 160 -0.71 -4.41 15.56
N ILE A 161 -1.14 -3.33 14.90
CA ILE A 161 -1.99 -2.32 15.52
C ILE A 161 -3.42 -2.85 15.60
N ASP A 162 -3.90 -3.07 16.83
CA ASP A 162 -5.26 -3.54 17.04
C ASP A 162 -6.24 -2.37 17.05
N ARG A 163 -7.32 -2.48 16.27
CA ARG A 163 -8.39 -1.50 16.22
C ARG A 163 -9.68 -2.11 16.74
N PRO A 164 -10.41 -1.43 17.64
CA PRO A 164 -11.72 -1.89 18.10
C PRO A 164 -12.65 -2.19 16.92
N GLU A 165 -13.13 -3.43 16.85
CA GLU A 165 -14.09 -3.84 15.84
C GLU A 165 -15.49 -3.34 16.22
N ARG A 166 -16.21 -2.82 15.22
CA ARG A 166 -17.59 -2.36 15.37
C ARG A 166 -18.53 -3.18 14.52
N ASN A 167 -19.75 -3.34 15.03
CA ASN A 167 -20.82 -3.92 14.25
C ASN A 167 -21.08 -3.06 13.00
N ILE A 168 -21.51 -3.68 11.90
CA ILE A 168 -21.85 -2.99 10.66
C ILE A 168 -22.87 -1.87 10.87
N SER A 169 -23.78 -2.02 11.85
CA SER A 169 -24.77 -0.99 12.19
C SER A 169 -24.18 0.24 12.90
N THR A 170 -22.99 0.14 13.47
CA THR A 170 -22.33 1.21 14.24
C THR A 170 -20.98 1.62 13.66
N ILE A 171 -20.55 1.06 12.53
CA ILE A 171 -19.22 1.28 11.94
C ILE A 171 -18.97 2.75 11.55
N THR A 172 -20.02 3.51 11.25
CA THR A 172 -19.94 4.96 10.93
C THR A 172 -20.27 5.87 12.10
N ALA A 173 -20.63 5.32 13.27
CA ALA A 173 -20.95 6.10 14.45
C ALA A 173 -19.69 6.74 15.05
N VAL A 174 -19.89 7.82 15.83
CA VAL A 174 -18.82 8.42 16.63
C VAL A 174 -18.28 7.38 17.61
N PRO A 175 -16.96 7.22 17.73
CA PRO A 175 -16.37 6.33 18.71
C PRO A 175 -16.78 6.60 20.15
N ALA A 176 -16.93 5.54 20.94
CA ALA A 176 -16.96 5.66 22.38
C ALA A 176 -15.57 6.03 22.92
N GLU A 177 -15.51 6.77 24.03
CA GLU A 177 -14.25 7.29 24.58
C GLU A 177 -13.22 6.19 24.88
N HIS A 178 -13.67 5.03 25.38
CA HIS A 178 -12.78 3.90 25.67
C HIS A 178 -12.18 3.27 24.40
N GLU A 179 -12.90 3.29 23.27
CA GLU A 179 -12.36 2.82 21.99
C GLU A 179 -11.27 3.76 21.48
N VAL A 180 -11.47 5.07 21.65
CA VAL A 180 -10.48 6.08 21.30
C VAL A 180 -9.25 5.92 22.19
N ALA A 181 -9.44 5.82 23.51
CA ALA A 181 -8.34 5.65 24.47
C ALA A 181 -7.51 4.38 24.17
N TYR A 182 -8.17 3.26 23.87
CA TYR A 182 -7.49 2.02 23.49
C TYR A 182 -6.70 2.17 22.19
N TYR A 183 -7.30 2.77 21.16
CA TYR A 183 -6.60 2.95 19.90
C TYR A 183 -5.41 3.92 20.03
N MET A 184 -5.55 4.96 20.86
CA MET A 184 -4.45 5.87 21.16
C MET A 184 -3.29 5.15 21.83
N SER A 185 -3.54 4.24 22.80
CA SER A 185 -2.46 3.46 23.40
C SER A 185 -1.79 2.54 22.37
N GLN A 186 -2.54 1.95 21.44
CA GLN A 186 -1.98 1.16 20.33
C GLN A 186 -1.10 1.99 19.38
N VAL A 187 -1.46 3.25 19.13
CA VAL A 187 -0.65 4.20 18.36
C VAL A 187 0.63 4.57 19.11
N GLU A 188 0.56 4.83 20.41
CA GLU A 188 1.73 5.10 21.26
C GLU A 188 2.70 3.91 21.28
N ASP A 189 2.18 2.68 21.41
CA ASP A 189 2.95 1.45 21.34
C ASP A 189 3.62 1.26 19.96
N LEU A 190 2.93 1.62 18.86
CA LEU A 190 3.52 1.60 17.53
C LEU A 190 4.70 2.57 17.41
N VAL A 191 4.57 3.79 17.96
CA VAL A 191 5.65 4.78 17.97
C VAL A 191 6.84 4.28 18.80
N ALA A 192 6.58 3.68 19.97
CA ALA A 192 7.62 3.08 20.80
C ALA A 192 8.33 1.93 20.05
N PHE A 193 7.58 1.03 19.43
CA PHE A 193 8.11 -0.06 18.62
C PHE A 193 9.02 0.44 17.48
N ILE A 194 8.56 1.44 16.71
CA ILE A 194 9.39 2.02 15.64
C ILE A 194 10.68 2.61 16.22
N SER A 195 10.58 3.29 17.37
CA SER A 195 11.75 3.87 18.05
C SER A 195 12.74 2.79 18.49
N ASP A 196 12.26 1.68 19.06
CA ASP A 196 13.10 0.59 19.54
C ASP A 196 13.80 -0.15 18.39
N VAL A 197 13.10 -0.38 17.28
CA VAL A 197 13.65 -1.10 16.12
C VAL A 197 14.63 -0.22 15.32
N THR A 198 14.35 1.08 15.19
CA THR A 198 15.10 1.97 14.28
C THR A 198 16.09 2.89 14.98
N GLY A 199 15.94 3.09 16.30
CA GLY A 199 16.66 4.12 17.05
C GLY A 199 16.18 5.56 16.77
N VAL A 200 15.20 5.76 15.90
CA VAL A 200 14.65 7.10 15.62
C VAL A 200 13.72 7.53 16.75
N LYS A 201 13.97 8.72 17.31
CA LYS A 201 13.09 9.29 18.34
C LYS A 201 11.85 9.92 17.72
N TYR A 202 10.71 9.70 18.37
CA TYR A 202 9.48 10.42 18.08
C TYR A 202 9.63 11.91 18.30
N ASP A 203 9.07 12.69 17.38
CA ASP A 203 9.00 14.14 17.43
C ASP A 203 7.57 14.58 17.05
N PRO A 204 6.79 15.14 18.00
CA PRO A 204 5.42 15.56 17.74
C PRO A 204 5.32 16.68 16.70
N ASP A 205 6.31 17.55 16.58
CA ASP A 205 6.28 18.65 15.61
C ASP A 205 6.44 18.10 14.18
N ARG A 206 7.27 17.07 14.00
CA ARG A 206 7.40 16.36 12.71
C ARG A 206 6.15 15.58 12.35
N LEU A 207 5.45 15.01 13.34
CA LEU A 207 4.16 14.37 13.10
C LEU A 207 3.12 15.41 12.67
N ASN A 208 3.04 16.56 13.35
CA ASN A 208 2.15 17.65 13.00
C ASN A 208 2.39 18.17 11.58
N GLU A 209 3.66 18.35 11.17
CA GLU A 209 3.99 18.73 9.79
C GLU A 209 3.50 17.69 8.77
N THR A 210 3.71 16.40 9.06
CA THR A 210 3.27 15.31 8.18
C THR A 210 1.74 15.27 8.08
N LEU A 211 1.04 15.42 9.20
CA LEU A 211 -0.41 15.49 9.27
C LEU A 211 -0.96 16.70 8.50
N GLU A 212 -0.30 17.86 8.56
CA GLU A 212 -0.69 19.04 7.78
C GLU A 212 -0.71 18.75 6.28
N TRP A 213 0.30 18.03 5.77
CA TRP A 213 0.29 17.57 4.37
C TRP A 213 -0.86 16.61 4.09
N SER A 214 -1.09 15.66 4.99
CA SER A 214 -2.21 14.71 4.87
C SER A 214 -3.57 15.41 4.84
N TYR A 215 -3.82 16.40 5.71
CA TYR A 215 -5.06 17.18 5.69
C TYR A 215 -5.23 17.89 4.35
N LYS A 216 -4.23 18.69 3.93
CA LYS A 216 -4.26 19.41 2.66
C LYS A 216 -4.49 18.49 1.46
N THR A 217 -3.84 17.31 1.44
CA THR A 217 -4.02 16.32 0.38
C THR A 217 -5.44 15.74 0.40
N ASN A 218 -5.98 15.40 1.57
CA ASN A 218 -7.30 14.79 1.66
C ASN A 218 -8.44 15.77 1.38
N ASP A 219 -8.31 17.05 1.73
CA ASP A 219 -9.26 18.09 1.35
C ASP A 219 -9.39 18.19 -0.18
N LEU A 220 -8.25 18.28 -0.89
CA LEU A 220 -8.24 18.27 -2.35
C LEU A 220 -8.84 17.00 -2.94
N ARG A 221 -8.57 15.84 -2.34
CA ARG A 221 -9.17 14.57 -2.77
C ARG A 221 -10.68 14.57 -2.60
N GLN A 222 -11.17 15.09 -1.48
CA GLN A 222 -12.61 15.23 -1.24
C GLN A 222 -13.25 16.16 -2.27
N GLU A 223 -12.64 17.32 -2.54
CA GLU A 223 -13.11 18.23 -3.59
C GLU A 223 -13.17 17.56 -4.97
N ILE A 224 -12.12 16.80 -5.35
CA ILE A 224 -12.11 16.05 -6.61
C ILE A 224 -13.24 15.02 -6.64
N LEU A 225 -13.48 14.30 -5.55
CA LEU A 225 -14.59 13.34 -5.47
C LEU A 225 -15.96 14.02 -5.57
N GLU A 226 -16.12 15.23 -5.03
CA GLU A 226 -17.34 16.04 -5.19
C GLU A 226 -17.55 16.46 -6.64
N LEU A 227 -16.50 16.90 -7.34
CA LEU A 227 -16.56 17.24 -8.78
C LEU A 227 -17.01 16.06 -9.65
N ARG A 228 -16.70 14.82 -9.24
CA ARG A 228 -17.09 13.61 -9.98
C ARG A 228 -18.59 13.34 -9.99
N LYS A 229 -19.39 14.03 -9.18
CA LYS A 229 -20.86 13.95 -9.18
C LYS A 229 -21.50 14.60 -10.42
N ALA A 230 -20.77 15.45 -11.14
CA ALA A 230 -21.26 16.09 -12.36
C ALA A 230 -21.61 15.05 -13.45
N VAL A 231 -22.53 15.42 -14.35
CA VAL A 231 -22.91 14.62 -15.52
C VAL A 231 -22.69 15.44 -16.80
N PRO A 232 -21.75 15.03 -17.69
CA PRO A 232 -20.86 13.88 -17.55
C PRO A 232 -19.78 14.09 -16.46
N SER A 233 -19.31 13.00 -15.86
CA SER A 233 -18.27 13.06 -14.83
C SER A 233 -16.92 13.45 -15.44
N PRO A 234 -16.19 14.42 -14.87
CA PRO A 234 -14.90 14.87 -15.40
C PRO A 234 -13.77 13.84 -15.22
N MET A 235 -13.94 12.83 -14.34
CA MET A 235 -12.93 11.80 -14.08
C MET A 235 -13.55 10.40 -14.02
N GLY A 236 -13.27 9.60 -15.06
CA GLY A 236 -13.68 8.20 -15.14
C GLY A 236 -12.91 7.27 -14.20
N CYS A 237 -13.35 6.01 -14.10
CA CYS A 237 -12.76 5.02 -13.18
C CYS A 237 -11.28 4.75 -13.43
N ALA A 238 -10.83 4.72 -14.69
CA ALA A 238 -9.43 4.47 -15.04
C ALA A 238 -8.49 5.55 -14.50
N ASP A 239 -8.93 6.81 -14.54
CA ASP A 239 -8.20 7.92 -13.95
C ASP A 239 -8.28 7.85 -12.43
N GLY A 240 -9.46 7.62 -11.85
CA GLY A 240 -9.65 7.54 -10.40
C GLY A 240 -8.80 6.45 -9.72
N PHE A 241 -8.78 5.23 -10.25
CA PHE A 241 -7.90 4.17 -9.73
C PHE A 241 -6.42 4.46 -10.05
N GLY A 242 -6.15 5.05 -11.22
CA GLY A 242 -4.81 5.43 -11.63
C GLY A 242 -4.16 6.46 -10.72
N THR A 243 -4.95 7.34 -10.10
CA THR A 243 -4.49 8.40 -9.18
C THR A 243 -4.66 8.06 -7.71
N MET A 244 -4.98 6.82 -7.36
CA MET A 244 -5.19 6.41 -5.98
C MET A 244 -3.88 6.38 -5.16
N TYR A 245 -2.77 5.97 -5.79
CA TYR A 245 -1.50 5.74 -5.10
C TYR A 245 -0.98 6.95 -4.32
N PRO A 246 -0.84 8.15 -4.92
CA PRO A 246 -0.28 9.31 -4.21
C PRO A 246 -1.04 9.65 -2.93
N GLY A 247 -2.37 9.52 -2.93
CA GLY A 247 -3.19 9.90 -1.77
C GLY A 247 -3.38 8.78 -0.77
N MET A 248 -3.47 7.54 -1.24
CA MET A 248 -3.67 6.41 -0.34
C MET A 248 -2.39 6.11 0.45
N TYR A 249 -1.22 6.18 -0.20
CA TYR A 249 0.03 5.70 0.39
C TYR A 249 1.00 6.83 0.77
N CYS A 250 0.88 8.01 0.16
CA CYS A 250 1.83 9.11 0.35
C CYS A 250 1.19 10.43 0.83
N SER A 251 -0.04 10.43 1.37
CA SER A 251 -0.74 11.70 1.70
C SER A 251 0.01 12.60 2.67
N GLY A 252 0.82 12.04 3.58
CA GLY A 252 1.64 12.81 4.51
C GLY A 252 2.84 13.53 3.87
N THR A 253 2.88 13.62 2.54
CA THR A 253 4.03 14.18 1.81
C THR A 253 3.61 15.35 0.92
N LYS A 254 4.47 16.37 0.85
CA LYS A 254 4.30 17.51 -0.06
C LYS A 254 4.10 17.08 -1.53
N LYS A 255 4.79 16.02 -1.98
CA LYS A 255 4.66 15.53 -3.36
C LYS A 255 3.26 15.01 -3.67
N ALA A 256 2.57 14.39 -2.71
CA ALA A 256 1.18 13.96 -2.89
C ALA A 256 0.24 15.15 -2.98
N TYR A 257 0.42 16.17 -2.12
CA TYR A 257 -0.32 17.42 -2.21
C TYR A 257 -0.17 18.10 -3.58
N GLU A 258 1.06 18.29 -4.06
CA GLU A 258 1.31 18.90 -5.37
C GLU A 258 0.74 18.08 -6.53
N PHE A 259 0.70 16.74 -6.40
CA PHE A 259 0.03 15.87 -7.36
C PHE A 259 -1.48 16.15 -7.43
N TYR A 260 -2.17 16.16 -6.28
CA TYR A 260 -3.63 16.40 -6.27
C TYR A 260 -4.00 17.84 -6.59
N LYS A 261 -3.15 18.81 -6.25
CA LYS A 261 -3.36 20.21 -6.63
C LYS A 261 -3.39 20.41 -8.14
N ARG A 262 -2.60 19.63 -8.90
CA ARG A 262 -2.64 19.61 -10.37
C ARG A 262 -3.73 18.71 -10.95
N LEU A 263 -4.31 17.81 -10.15
CA LEU A 263 -5.40 16.94 -10.59
C LEU A 263 -6.76 17.61 -10.46
N ARG A 264 -6.94 18.43 -9.42
CA ARG A 264 -8.13 19.22 -9.12
C ARG A 264 -8.29 20.38 -10.11
#